data_AF-A0A1X1NDX7-F1
#
_entry.id   AF-A0A1X1NDX7-F1
#
_cell.length_a   1.000
_cell.length_b   1.000
_cell.length_c   1.000
_cell.angle_alpha   90.00
_cell.angle_beta   90.00
_cell.angle_gamma   90.00
#
_symmetry.space_group_name_H-M   'P 1'
#
loop_
_entity.id
_entity.type
_entity.pdbx_description
1 polymer ?
#
loop_
_entity_poly.entity_id
_entity_poly.type
_entity_poly.pdbx_seq_one_letter_code
_entity_poly.pdbx_strand_id
1 'polypeptide(L)' 'MSTRVDAVQPGGPFHTSPPPRPPAPLPRGGVPVRRDGRLIGAIGVGGAPKQDHGFAMAAVEACFT' A
#
# COMPACT_ATOMS: atom_id res chain seq x y z
N MET A 1 -13.97 11.57 1.99
CA MET A 1 -12.95 10.53 2.27
C MET A 1 -12.41 10.06 0.94
N SER A 2 -11.22 10.54 0.53
CA SER A 2 -10.62 10.17 -0.75
C SER A 2 -9.74 8.94 -0.52
N THR A 3 -10.04 7.83 -1.17
CA THR A 3 -9.20 6.64 -1.11
C THR A 3 -7.95 6.85 -1.97
N ARG A 4 -6.83 6.22 -1.61
CA ARG A 4 -5.59 6.24 -2.42
C ARG A 4 -5.81 5.79 -3.87
N VAL A 5 -6.88 5.02 -4.12
CA VAL A 5 -7.29 4.56 -5.45
C VAL A 5 -7.93 5.69 -6.26
N ASP A 6 -8.75 6.55 -5.63
CA ASP A 6 -9.39 7.70 -6.28
C ASP A 6 -8.37 8.69 -6.84
N ALA A 7 -7.21 8.78 -6.18
CA ALA A 7 -6.14 9.68 -6.58
C ALA A 7 -5.55 9.36 -7.96
N VAL A 8 -5.64 8.10 -8.40
CA VAL A 8 -5.10 7.62 -9.69
C VAL A 8 -6.19 7.32 -10.74
N GLN A 9 -7.48 7.40 -10.38
CA GLN A 9 -8.57 7.26 -11.35
C GLN A 9 -8.62 8.46 -12.31
N PRO A 10 -9.25 8.33 -13.50
CA PRO A 10 -9.54 9.47 -14.36
C PRO A 10 -10.20 10.62 -13.58
N GLY A 11 -9.66 11.84 -13.72
CA GLY A 11 -10.09 13.02 -12.94
C GLY A 11 -9.43 13.18 -11.57
N GLY A 12 -8.67 12.19 -11.10
CA GLY A 12 -7.86 12.25 -9.88
C GLY A 12 -6.52 12.97 -10.08
N PRO A 13 -5.90 13.50 -9.00
CA PRO A 13 -4.66 14.29 -9.08
C PRO A 13 -3.45 13.58 -9.70
N PHE A 14 -3.43 12.26 -9.78
CA PHE A 14 -2.31 11.47 -10.31
C PHE A 14 -2.67 10.62 -11.54
N HIS A 15 -3.84 10.86 -12.16
CA HIS A 15 -4.31 10.08 -13.33
C HIS A 15 -3.34 10.10 -14.52
N THR A 16 -2.61 11.20 -14.71
CA THR A 16 -1.62 11.41 -15.78
C THR A 16 -0.17 11.32 -15.32
N SER A 17 0.07 10.89 -14.07
CA SER A 17 1.44 10.80 -13.58
C SER A 17 2.24 9.77 -14.39
N PRO A 18 3.53 10.04 -14.70
CA PRO A 18 4.38 9.06 -15.35
C PRO A 18 4.37 7.73 -14.57
N PRO A 19 4.33 6.58 -15.25
CA PRO A 19 4.35 5.29 -14.57
C PRO A 19 5.61 5.20 -13.69
N PRO A 20 5.49 4.69 -12.47
CA PRO A 20 6.64 4.54 -11.59
C PRO A 20 7.67 3.58 -12.21
N ARG A 21 8.96 3.82 -11.95
CA ARG A 21 10.04 2.96 -12.45
C ARG A 21 9.96 1.56 -11.78
N PRO A 22 10.14 0.45 -12.52
CA PRO A 22 10.01 -0.89 -11.96
C PRO A 22 11.03 -1.20 -10.83
N PRO A 23 10.63 -1.96 -9.79
CA PRO A 23 9.31 -2.56 -9.57
C PRO A 23 8.51 -1.71 -8.58
N ALA A 24 7.53 -0.96 -9.06
CA ALA A 24 6.57 -0.31 -8.18
C ALA A 24 5.28 -1.13 -8.15
N PRO A 25 4.94 -1.78 -7.02
CA PRO A 25 3.70 -2.52 -6.93
C PRO A 25 2.50 -1.55 -6.98
N LEU A 26 1.62 -1.80 -7.95
CA LEU A 26 0.28 -1.21 -8.07
C LEU A 26 -0.54 -1.50 -6.78
N PRO A 27 -1.56 -0.69 -6.46
CA PRO A 27 -2.19 -0.70 -5.13
C PRO A 27 -2.96 -1.99 -4.82
N ARG A 28 -2.30 -2.95 -4.17
CA ARG A 28 -2.89 -4.07 -3.43
C ARG A 28 -2.00 -4.41 -2.22
N GLY A 29 -2.62 -4.63 -1.06
CA GLY A 29 -2.01 -5.23 0.14
C GLY A 29 -0.88 -4.50 0.87
N GLY A 30 -0.25 -3.46 0.29
CA GLY A 30 0.93 -2.82 0.90
C GLY A 30 0.63 -2.03 2.18
N VAL A 31 1.26 -2.39 3.31
CA VAL A 31 1.17 -1.68 4.60
C VAL A 31 2.57 -1.19 5.04
N PRO A 32 2.73 0.08 5.43
CA PRO A 32 4.02 0.60 5.91
C PRO A 32 4.38 0.02 7.27
N VAL A 33 5.65 -0.35 7.46
CA VAL A 33 6.19 -0.81 8.75
C VAL A 33 6.92 0.34 9.42
N ARG A 34 6.53 0.66 10.65
CA ARG A 34 7.18 1.67 11.47
C ARG A 34 7.71 1.05 12.76
N ARG A 35 8.87 1.52 13.21
CA ARG A 35 9.45 1.21 14.51
C ARG A 35 9.96 2.49 15.13
N ASP A 36 9.64 2.74 16.40
CA ASP A 36 10.00 3.98 17.11
C ASP A 36 9.59 5.25 16.33
N GLY A 37 8.42 5.21 15.69
CA GLY A 37 7.90 6.29 14.84
C GLY A 37 8.56 6.40 13.45
N ARG A 38 9.67 5.71 13.20
CA ARG A 38 10.42 5.74 11.94
C ARG A 38 9.89 4.71 10.93
N LEU A 39 9.70 5.12 9.68
CA LEU A 39 9.40 4.22 8.56
C LEU A 39 10.65 3.39 8.23
N ILE A 40 10.55 2.06 8.32
CA ILE A 40 11.67 1.15 8.08
C ILE A 40 11.44 0.21 6.89
N GLY A 41 10.23 0.18 6.34
CA GLY A 41 9.90 -0.67 5.20
C GLY A 41 8.41 -0.76 4.94
N ALA A 42 8.00 -1.79 4.20
CA ALA A 42 6.60 -2.11 3.94
C ALA A 42 6.43 -3.63 3.78
N ILE A 43 5.25 -4.14 4.13
CA ILE A 43 4.82 -5.51 3.84
C ILE A 43 3.82 -5.45 2.69
N GLY A 44 4.04 -6.27 1.66
CA GLY A 44 3.09 -6.47 0.57
C GLY A 44 2.62 -7.92 0.53
N VAL A 45 1.31 -8.12 0.49
CA VAL A 45 0.68 -9.43 0.29
C VAL A 45 -0.05 -9.42 -1.05
N GLY A 46 0.08 -10.51 -1.81
CA GLY A 46 -0.59 -10.71 -3.09
C GLY A 46 -1.60 -11.85 -3.02
N GLY A 47 -2.82 -11.60 -3.49
CA GLY A 47 -3.92 -12.55 -3.45
C GLY A 47 -5.23 -11.90 -3.89
N ALA A 48 -6.33 -12.18 -3.16
CA ALA A 48 -7.59 -11.49 -3.39
C ALA A 48 -7.55 -10.09 -2.74
N PRO A 49 -7.82 -9.01 -3.48
CA PRO A 49 -7.59 -7.64 -3.00
C PRO A 49 -8.28 -7.28 -1.68
N LYS A 50 -9.47 -7.87 -1.46
CA LYS A 50 -10.27 -7.66 -0.25
C LYS A 50 -9.63 -8.27 1.00
N GLN A 51 -8.80 -9.29 0.84
CA GLN A 51 -8.13 -10.01 1.93
C GLN A 51 -6.70 -9.51 2.15
N ASP A 52 -6.00 -9.11 1.09
CA ASP A 52 -4.58 -8.75 1.12
C ASP A 52 -4.25 -7.70 2.19
N HIS A 53 -5.09 -6.67 2.35
CA HIS A 53 -4.87 -5.63 3.36
C HIS A 53 -4.97 -6.18 4.80
N GLY A 54 -5.93 -7.07 5.05
CA GLY A 54 -6.12 -7.67 6.38
C GLY A 54 -4.94 -8.56 6.78
N PHE A 55 -4.44 -9.37 5.85
CA PHE A 55 -3.24 -10.18 6.09
C PHE A 55 -1.99 -9.34 6.34
N ALA A 56 -1.80 -8.28 5.55
CA ALA A 56 -0.66 -7.38 5.73
C ALA A 56 -0.71 -6.65 7.09
N MET A 57 -1.89 -6.19 7.52
CA MET A 57 -2.08 -5.59 8.84
C MET A 57 -1.77 -6.57 9.97
N ALA A 58 -2.32 -7.79 9.91
CA ALA A 58 -2.06 -8.83 10.92
C ALA A 58 -0.57 -9.17 11.04
N ALA A 59 0.17 -9.18 9.92
CA ALA A 59 1.61 -9.40 9.93
C ALA A 59 2.38 -8.24 10.56
N VAL A 60 1.96 -6.99 10.33
CA VAL A 60 2.53 -5.82 11.03
C VAL A 60 2.30 -5.93 12.52
N GLU A 61 1.07 -6.25 12.94
CA GLU A 61 0.70 -6.35 14.35
C GLU A 61 1.49 -7.45 15.08
N ALA A 62 1.65 -8.63 14.46
CA ALA A 62 2.31 -9.77 15.09
C ALA A 62 3.83 -9.62 15.22
N CYS A 63 4.48 -8.85 14.34
CA CYS A 63 5.94 -8.85 14.20
C CYS A 63 6.61 -7.49 14.40
N PHE A 64 5.86 -6.38 14.35
CA PHE A 64 6.43 -5.03 14.27
C PHE A 64 5.75 -3.98 15.16
N THR A 65 4.81 -4.41 16.02
CA THR A 65 4.34 -3.62 17.16
C THR A 65 5.33 -3.71 18.32
#